data_AF-A0A100VLQ0-F1
#
_entry.id   AF-A0A100VLQ0-F1
#
_cell.length_a   1.000
_cell.length_b   1.000
_cell.length_c   1.000
_cell.angle_alpha   90.00
_cell.angle_beta   90.00
_cell.angle_gamma   90.00
#
_symmetry.space_group_name_H-M   'P 1'
#
loop_
_entity.id
_entity.type
_entity.pdbx_description
1 polymer ?
#
loop_
_entity_poly.entity_id
_entity_poly.type
_entity_poly.pdbx_seq_one_letter_code
_entity_poly.pdbx_strand_id
1 'polypeptide(L)' 'MITLGKGALANHDWGMKVENGDSLDLFNEEKILRPDANIKTFEAYPLSECLID' A
#
# COMPACT_ATOMS: atom_id res chain seq x y z
N MET A 1 21.86 -5.80 -9.78
CA MET A 1 20.99 -5.27 -8.72
C MET A 1 19.90 -4.46 -9.40
N ILE A 2 18.63 -4.82 -9.21
CA ILE A 2 17.48 -4.06 -9.76
C ILE A 2 16.80 -3.41 -8.57
N THR A 3 16.75 -2.09 -8.53
CA THR A 3 16.12 -1.34 -7.44
C THR A 3 14.72 -0.93 -7.87
N LEU A 4 13.70 -1.66 -7.42
CA LEU A 4 12.31 -1.53 -7.88
C LEU A 4 11.46 -0.51 -7.09
N GLY A 5 12.05 0.36 -6.27
CA GLY A 5 11.32 1.16 -5.26
C GLY A 5 10.01 1.79 -5.75
N LYS A 6 10.03 2.51 -6.88
CA LYS A 6 8.81 3.13 -7.44
C LYS A 6 7.94 2.15 -8.24
N GLY A 7 8.54 1.19 -8.94
CA GLY A 7 7.82 0.19 -9.73
C GLY A 7 7.00 -0.76 -8.85
N ALA A 8 7.58 -1.25 -7.75
CA ALA A 8 6.88 -2.08 -6.78
C ALA A 8 5.78 -1.30 -6.05
N LEU A 9 6.00 -0.02 -5.77
CA LEU A 9 4.99 0.83 -5.11
C LEU A 9 3.81 1.16 -6.05
N ALA A 10 4.06 1.22 -7.36
CA ALA A 10 3.01 1.42 -8.36
C ALA A 10 2.27 0.13 -8.76
N ASN A 11 2.86 -1.04 -8.49
CA ASN A 11 2.36 -2.33 -8.96
C ASN A 11 2.38 -3.31 -7.78
N HIS A 12 1.24 -3.47 -7.10
CA HIS A 12 1.13 -4.42 -5.98
C HIS A 12 1.49 -5.87 -6.37
N ASP A 13 1.32 -6.21 -7.64
CA ASP A 13 1.58 -7.50 -8.27
C ASP A 13 2.90 -7.55 -9.07
N TRP A 14 3.82 -6.60 -8.82
CA TRP A 14 5.06 -6.44 -9.59
C TRP A 14 5.87 -7.72 -9.78
N GLY A 15 5.88 -8.62 -8.79
CA GLY A 15 6.65 -9.88 -8.85
C GLY A 15 6.18 -10.78 -9.98
N MET A 16 4.86 -10.93 -10.10
CA MET A 16 4.22 -11.72 -11.16
C MET A 16 4.39 -11.04 -12.52
N LYS A 17 4.25 -9.71 -12.59
CA LYS A 17 4.48 -8.95 -13.83
C LYS A 17 5.92 -9.13 -14.35
N VAL A 18 6.92 -9.05 -13.46
CA VAL A 18 8.33 -9.26 -13.83
C VAL A 18 8.58 -10.69 -14.30
N GLU A 19 8.00 -11.69 -13.62
CA GLU A 19 8.10 -13.10 -14.03
C GLU A 19 7.53 -13.33 -15.42
N ASN A 20 6.40 -12.70 -15.74
CA ASN A 20 5.72 -12.82 -17.03
C ASN A 20 6.30 -11.93 -18.14
N GLY A 21 7.22 -11.01 -17.81
CA GLY A 21 7.73 -10.02 -18.76
C GLY A 21 6.76 -8.87 -19.07
N ASP A 22 5.75 -8.68 -18.23
CA ASP A 22 4.77 -7.61 -18.34
C ASP A 22 5.39 -6.25 -18.01
N SER A 23 4.78 -5.20 -18.58
CA SER A 23 5.17 -3.83 -18.25
C SER A 23 4.67 -3.42 -16.86
N LEU A 24 5.52 -2.74 -16.11
CA LEU A 24 5.15 -2.10 -14.85
C LEU A 24 4.47 -0.76 -15.12
N ASP A 25 3.39 -0.48 -14.39
CA ASP A 25 2.72 0.81 -14.41
C ASP A 25 3.65 1.92 -13.92
N LEU A 26 3.47 3.13 -14.48
CA LEU A 26 4.24 4.30 -14.08
C LEU A 26 3.82 4.73 -12.67
N PHE A 27 4.81 5.03 -11.83
CA PHE A 27 4.56 5.59 -10.52
C PHE A 27 3.94 7.00 -10.62
N ASN A 28 2.71 7.14 -10.11
CA ASN A 28 2.01 8.39 -9.92
C ASN A 28 1.86 8.67 -8.42
N GLU A 29 2.62 9.63 -7.92
CA GLU A 29 2.67 9.99 -6.50
C GLU A 29 1.31 10.39 -5.93
N GLU A 30 0.56 11.23 -6.63
CA GLU A 30 -0.73 11.74 -6.17
C GLU A 30 -1.77 10.62 -6.02
N LYS A 31 -1.71 9.60 -6.88
CA LYS A 31 -2.60 8.43 -6.78
C LYS A 31 -2.15 7.43 -5.71
N ILE A 32 -0.84 7.24 -5.56
CA ILE A 32 -0.28 6.13 -4.79
C ILE A 32 0.02 6.52 -3.34
N LEU A 33 0.51 7.73 -3.09
CA LEU A 33 0.88 8.20 -1.75
C LEU A 33 -0.23 9.01 -1.06
N ARG A 34 -1.26 9.44 -1.79
CA ARG A 34 -2.43 10.14 -1.23
C ARG A 34 -3.74 9.37 -1.42
N PRO A 35 -3.80 8.05 -1.15
CA PRO A 35 -5.08 7.38 -1.14
C PRO A 35 -5.93 7.95 0.00
N ASP A 36 -7.25 7.98 -0.18
CA ASP A 36 -8.17 8.28 0.91
C ASP A 36 -8.00 7.22 2.00
N ALA A 37 -7.33 7.60 3.08
CA ALA A 37 -7.06 6.73 4.21
C ALA A 37 -8.35 6.55 5.00
N ASN A 38 -9.10 5.50 4.69
CA ASN A 38 -10.16 5.01 5.57
C ASN A 38 -9.50 4.31 6.77
N ILE A 39 -9.15 5.08 7.80
CA ILE A 39 -8.67 4.53 9.08
C ILE A 39 -9.78 3.62 9.60
N LYS A 40 -9.46 2.35 9.83
CA LYS A 40 -10.46 1.41 10.37
C LYS A 40 -10.80 1.86 11.78
N THR A 41 -12.08 1.82 12.15
CA THR A 41 -12.57 2.37 13.43
C THR A 41 -11.88 1.75 14.65
N PHE A 42 -11.37 0.52 14.55
CA PHE A 42 -10.62 -0.16 15.60
C PHE A 42 -9.18 0.34 15.79
N GLU A 43 -8.61 1.05 14.82
CA GLU A 43 -7.28 1.68 14.92
C GLU A 43 -7.38 3.08 15.53
N ALA A 44 -8.55 3.72 15.40
CA ALA A 44 -8.83 5.04 15.98
C ALA A 44 -9.03 4.99 17.50
N TYR A 45 -9.48 3.85 18.03
CA TYR A 45 -9.69 3.63 19.45
C TYR A 45 -8.94 2.36 19.88
N PRO A 46 -7.69 2.49 20.39
CA PRO A 46 -7.06 1.35 21.04
C PRO A 46 -7.97 0.85 22.15
N LEU A 47 -8.03 -0.48 22.34
CA LEU A 47 -8.90 -1.20 23.28
C LEU A 47 -8.68 -0.84 24.78
N SER A 48 -8.09 0.31 25.10
CA SER A 48 -7.85 0.79 26.46
C SER A 48 -9.08 1.34 27.18
N GLU A 49 -10.25 1.42 26.53
CA GLU A 49 -11.52 1.79 27.21
C GLU A 49 -12.42 0.59 27.55
N CYS A 50 -11.97 -0.65 27.34
CA CYS A 50 -12.66 -1.83 27.85
C CYS A 50 -12.25 -2.14 29.31
N LEU A 51 -12.34 -1.19 30.24
CA LEU A 51 -12.37 -1.44 31.69
C LEU A 51 -12.98 -0.23 32.43
N ILE A 52 -14.29 -0.05 32.31
CA ILE A 52 -15.10 0.54 33.38
C ILE A 52 -16.30 -0.39 33.54
N ASP A 53 -16.11 -1.40 34.39
CA ASP A 53 -17.20 -2.12 35.05
C ASP A 53 -17.72 -1.25 36.21
#